data_AF-A0A958NV32-F1
#
_entry.id   AF-A0A958NV32-F1
#
_cell.length_a   1.000
_cell.length_b   1.000
_cell.length_c   1.000
_cell.angle_alpha   90.00
_cell.angle_beta   90.00
_cell.angle_gamma   90.00
#
_symmetry.space_group_name_H-M   'P 1'
#
loop_
_entity.id
_entity.type
_entity.pdbx_description
1 polymer ?
#
loop_
_entity_poly.entity_id
_entity_poly.type
_entity_poly.pdbx_seq_one_letter_code
_entity_poly.pdbx_strand_id
1 'polypeptide(L)'
;MKTLARLALVFFAACVNPNSSALESTMAFLKSGQLFIISTSRARSVKTNVTDFQVARGTVAFTSAGGLYLVTDLNSGSFVLVQDGVSDYDVAEGTVAYVRNNDLYVITDYSAGTSRAVAFSISDYKVGPGAVAYRISDTLSLVSNFAKAATVQVSLDVDDYEVGDRTVVYRKGSSLYLVTDFNSGASTLIQTGVSEYQMSNRQ
;
A
#
# COMPACT_ATOMS: atom_id res chain seq x y z
N MET A 1 17.30 21.67 -13.58
CA MET A 1 16.60 20.96 -12.48
C MET A 1 17.33 19.66 -12.18
N LYS A 2 17.90 19.51 -10.98
CA LYS A 2 18.54 18.25 -10.55
C LYS A 2 17.43 17.28 -10.17
N THR A 3 17.22 16.23 -10.97
CA THR A 3 16.36 15.10 -10.60
C THR A 3 17.00 14.40 -9.41
N LEU A 4 16.43 14.61 -8.22
CA LEU A 4 16.77 13.83 -7.04
C LEU A 4 16.51 12.35 -7.36
N ALA A 5 17.56 11.53 -7.33
CA ALA A 5 17.39 10.08 -7.34
C ALA A 5 16.68 9.70 -6.04
N ARG A 6 15.41 9.29 -6.13
CA ARG A 6 14.72 8.66 -5.00
C ARG A 6 15.34 7.28 -4.78
N LEU A 7 16.10 7.14 -3.69
CA LEU A 7 16.59 5.85 -3.20
C LEU A 7 15.65 5.40 -2.08
N ALA A 8 14.70 4.54 -2.38
CA ALA A 8 13.96 3.81 -1.35
C ALA A 8 14.77 2.56 -0.98
N LEU A 9 15.50 2.62 0.13
CA LEU A 9 16.26 1.50 0.67
C LEU A 9 15.44 0.87 1.79
N VAL A 10 14.60 -0.12 1.47
CA VAL A 10 13.88 -0.90 2.49
C VAL A 10 14.77 -2.08 2.90
N PHE A 11 15.41 -1.97 4.06
CA PHE A 11 16.10 -3.10 4.70
C PHE A 11 15.10 -3.90 5.54
N PHE A 12 14.75 -5.11 5.12
CA PHE A 12 14.25 -6.11 6.06
C PHE A 12 15.46 -6.80 6.70
N ALA A 13 15.91 -6.28 7.85
CA ALA A 13 16.91 -6.92 8.68
C ALA A 13 16.19 -7.76 9.76
N ALA A 14 15.91 -9.03 9.49
CA ALA A 14 15.66 -9.97 10.58
C ALA A 14 17.02 -10.45 11.11
N CYS A 15 17.20 -10.37 12.42
CA CYS A 15 18.35 -10.94 13.12
C CYS A 15 18.53 -12.41 12.71
N VAL A 16 19.68 -12.72 12.11
CA VAL A 16 19.99 -14.01 11.49
C VAL A 16 19.95 -15.12 12.54
N ASN A 17 18.94 -16.00 12.46
CA ASN A 17 19.04 -17.35 12.99
C ASN A 17 19.60 -18.24 11.86
N PRO A 18 20.79 -18.85 12.04
CA PRO A 18 21.44 -19.63 10.98
C PRO A 18 20.68 -20.90 10.54
N ASN A 19 19.56 -21.22 11.19
CA ASN A 19 18.71 -22.37 10.85
C ASN A 19 17.40 -22.01 10.12
N SER A 20 17.14 -20.74 9.80
CA SER A 20 15.96 -20.34 9.01
C SER A 20 16.34 -20.14 7.54
N SER A 21 15.68 -20.88 6.66
CA SER A 21 15.74 -20.76 5.19
C SER A 21 15.66 -19.30 4.73
N ALA A 22 16.72 -18.84 4.07
CA ALA A 22 16.92 -17.61 3.29
C ALA A 22 15.97 -16.41 3.55
N LEU A 23 16.56 -15.34 4.11
CA LEU A 23 15.98 -14.00 4.14
C LEU A 23 15.87 -13.45 2.71
N GLU A 24 14.65 -13.32 2.17
CA GLU A 24 14.42 -12.62 0.90
C GLU A 24 14.25 -11.11 1.15
N SER A 25 15.36 -10.38 1.24
CA SER A 25 15.32 -8.91 1.20
C SER A 25 15.07 -8.45 -0.24
N THR A 26 13.90 -7.85 -0.49
CA THR A 26 13.63 -7.18 -1.76
C THR A 26 14.15 -5.75 -1.69
N MET A 27 15.07 -5.38 -2.59
CA MET A 27 15.49 -3.99 -2.73
C MET A 27 15.18 -3.51 -4.16
N ALA A 28 14.69 -2.28 -4.29
CA ALA A 28 14.54 -1.64 -5.59
C ALA A 28 15.11 -0.23 -5.53
N PHE A 29 15.67 0.25 -6.64
CA PHE A 29 16.17 1.61 -6.73
C PHE A 29 15.97 2.19 -8.12
N LEU A 30 15.82 3.51 -8.18
CA LEU A 30 15.66 4.25 -9.42
C LEU A 30 16.94 5.02 -9.72
N LYS A 31 17.53 4.80 -10.89
CA LYS A 31 18.70 5.56 -11.36
C LYS A 31 18.43 6.09 -12.76
N SER A 32 18.37 7.41 -12.91
CA SER A 32 18.17 8.09 -14.19
C SER A 32 16.93 7.59 -14.97
N GLY A 33 15.82 7.34 -14.26
CA GLY A 33 14.59 6.81 -14.86
C GLY A 33 14.60 5.31 -15.17
N GLN A 34 15.70 4.60 -14.88
CA GLN A 34 15.76 3.14 -14.96
C GLN A 34 15.51 2.54 -13.57
N LEU A 35 14.47 1.72 -13.45
CA LEU A 35 14.20 0.93 -12.26
C LEU A 35 15.08 -0.31 -12.24
N PHE A 36 15.68 -0.58 -11.09
CA PHE A 36 16.43 -1.79 -10.80
C PHE A 36 15.83 -2.51 -9.61
N ILE A 37 15.79 -3.84 -9.67
CA ILE A 37 15.43 -4.71 -8.54
C ILE A 37 16.62 -5.60 -8.22
N ILE A 38 16.86 -5.77 -6.92
CA ILE A 38 17.86 -6.68 -6.38
C ILE A 38 17.11 -7.79 -5.63
N SER A 39 17.29 -9.01 -6.10
CA SER A 39 16.80 -10.24 -5.47
C SER A 39 17.97 -11.21 -5.30
N THR A 40 18.09 -11.79 -4.10
CA THR A 40 18.98 -12.90 -3.65
C THR A 40 20.49 -12.82 -3.96
N SER A 41 20.96 -11.98 -4.89
CA SER A 41 22.37 -11.67 -5.22
C SER A 41 22.53 -10.89 -6.54
N ARG A 42 21.46 -10.63 -7.32
CA ARG A 42 21.55 -9.99 -8.64
C ARG A 42 20.72 -8.72 -8.73
N ALA A 43 21.35 -7.64 -9.19
CA ALA A 43 20.66 -6.45 -9.65
C ALA A 43 20.21 -6.63 -11.11
N ARG A 44 18.96 -6.27 -11.43
CA ARG A 44 18.39 -6.36 -12.78
C ARG A 44 17.69 -5.06 -13.14
N SER A 45 17.87 -4.62 -14.38
CA SER A 45 17.09 -3.53 -14.95
C SER A 45 15.68 -4.03 -15.29
N VAL A 46 14.65 -3.38 -14.75
CA VAL A 46 13.25 -3.76 -14.98
C VAL A 46 12.64 -2.94 -16.11
N LYS A 47 12.68 -1.60 -16.00
CA LYS A 47 12.00 -0.70 -16.93
C LYS A 47 12.66 0.69 -16.98
N THR A 48 12.71 1.29 -18.16
CA THR A 48 13.13 2.70 -18.38
C THR A 48 11.95 3.66 -18.24
N ASN A 49 12.24 4.96 -18.10
CA ASN A 49 11.24 6.03 -17.97
C ASN A 49 10.30 5.88 -16.75
N VAL A 50 10.78 5.21 -15.70
CA VAL A 50 10.08 5.10 -14.42
C VAL A 50 10.16 6.43 -13.69
N THR A 51 9.01 6.92 -13.23
CA THR A 51 8.86 8.22 -12.57
C THR A 51 8.72 8.09 -11.06
N ASP A 52 8.17 6.98 -10.57
CA ASP A 52 8.00 6.70 -9.15
C ASP A 52 7.93 5.18 -8.91
N PHE A 53 8.28 4.74 -7.71
CA PHE A 53 8.17 3.34 -7.29
C PHE A 53 7.98 3.22 -5.78
N GLN A 54 7.31 2.14 -5.36
CA GLN A 54 7.17 1.73 -3.97
C GLN A 54 7.43 0.23 -3.82
N VAL A 55 7.87 -0.18 -2.62
CA VAL A 55 8.27 -1.54 -2.32
C VAL A 55 7.61 -1.99 -1.03
N ALA A 56 6.94 -3.14 -1.08
CA ALA A 56 6.58 -3.91 0.09
C ALA A 56 7.07 -5.35 -0.08
N ARG A 57 6.95 -6.16 0.96
CA ARG A 57 7.39 -7.55 0.94
C ARG A 57 6.74 -8.31 -0.23
N GLY A 58 7.57 -8.77 -1.17
CA GLY A 58 7.14 -9.55 -2.34
C GLY A 58 6.59 -8.74 -3.52
N THR A 59 6.45 -7.41 -3.40
CA THR A 59 5.81 -6.58 -4.44
C THR A 59 6.59 -5.29 -4.67
N VAL A 60 6.86 -4.97 -5.95
CA VAL A 60 7.29 -3.64 -6.37
C VAL A 60 6.23 -3.08 -7.30
N ALA A 61 5.64 -1.93 -6.93
CA ALA A 61 4.77 -1.17 -7.82
C ALA A 61 5.54 0.05 -8.33
N PHE A 62 5.32 0.42 -9.58
CA PHE A 62 5.98 1.57 -10.17
C PHE A 62 5.14 2.21 -11.27
N THR A 63 5.37 3.49 -11.50
CA THR A 63 4.73 4.22 -12.60
C THR A 63 5.72 4.55 -13.70
N SER A 64 5.32 4.37 -14.94
CA SER A 64 6.08 4.76 -16.13
C SER A 64 5.13 5.21 -17.22
N ALA A 65 5.40 6.37 -17.82
CA ALA A 65 4.57 6.93 -18.90
C ALA A 65 3.06 7.00 -18.58
N GLY A 66 2.70 7.23 -17.31
CA GLY A 66 1.31 7.32 -16.84
C GLY A 66 0.63 5.96 -16.57
N GLY A 67 1.30 4.84 -16.83
CA GLY A 67 0.85 3.50 -16.46
C GLY A 67 1.39 3.06 -15.10
N LEU A 68 0.57 2.37 -14.31
CA LEU A 68 0.94 1.64 -13.11
C LEU A 68 1.27 0.20 -13.46
N TYR A 69 2.41 -0.27 -12.98
CA TYR A 69 2.93 -1.62 -13.21
C TYR A 69 3.26 -2.31 -11.90
N LEU A 70 3.18 -3.64 -11.90
CA LEU A 70 3.56 -4.49 -10.77
C LEU A 70 4.63 -5.48 -11.19
N VAL A 71 5.67 -5.61 -10.37
CA VAL A 71 6.61 -6.74 -10.43
C VAL A 71 6.11 -7.79 -9.46
N THR A 72 5.76 -8.96 -10.00
CA THR A 72 5.21 -10.10 -9.24
C THR A 72 6.19 -11.25 -9.08
N ASP A 73 7.21 -11.31 -9.95
CA ASP A 73 8.35 -12.19 -9.79
C ASP A 73 9.63 -11.36 -9.74
N LEU A 74 10.11 -11.15 -8.52
CA LEU A 74 11.31 -10.36 -8.24
C LEU A 74 12.60 -11.04 -8.73
N ASN A 75 12.57 -12.35 -8.97
CA ASN A 75 13.72 -13.10 -9.48
C ASN A 75 13.91 -12.88 -10.97
N SER A 76 12.82 -12.87 -11.75
CA SER A 76 12.88 -12.54 -13.17
C SER A 76 12.83 -11.05 -13.46
N GLY A 77 12.23 -10.26 -12.57
CA GLY A 77 11.91 -8.85 -12.83
C GLY A 77 10.73 -8.69 -13.80
N SER A 78 9.95 -9.76 -14.02
CA SER A 78 8.77 -9.73 -14.88
C SER A 78 7.72 -8.81 -14.28
N PHE A 79 7.10 -8.00 -15.12
CA PHE A 79 6.09 -7.04 -14.70
C PHE A 79 4.85 -7.08 -15.57
N VAL A 80 3.74 -6.63 -15.00
CA VAL A 80 2.46 -6.48 -15.68
C VAL A 80 2.00 -5.03 -15.63
N LEU A 81 1.34 -4.59 -16.70
CA LEU A 81 0.59 -3.34 -16.69
C LEU A 81 -0.72 -3.59 -15.94
N VAL A 82 -1.01 -2.76 -14.95
CA VAL A 82 -2.29 -2.77 -14.24
C VAL A 82 -3.26 -1.81 -14.92
N GLN A 83 -2.87 -0.55 -15.02
CA GLN A 83 -3.79 0.52 -15.39
C GLN A 83 -3.05 1.76 -15.89
N ASP A 84 -3.59 2.41 -16.92
CA ASP A 84 -3.17 3.75 -17.37
C ASP A 84 -3.94 4.86 -16.69
N GLY A 85 -3.29 6.03 -16.56
CA GLY A 85 -3.90 7.25 -16.02
C GLY A 85 -4.06 7.23 -14.50
N VAL A 86 -3.20 6.48 -13.80
CA VAL A 86 -3.18 6.45 -12.34
C VAL A 86 -2.65 7.77 -11.80
N SER A 87 -3.40 8.40 -10.89
CA SER A 87 -3.01 9.65 -10.25
C SER A 87 -2.23 9.44 -8.96
N ASP A 88 -2.50 8.33 -8.26
CA ASP A 88 -1.82 7.96 -7.03
C ASP A 88 -1.90 6.45 -6.78
N TYR A 89 -0.96 5.90 -6.01
CA TYR A 89 -0.94 4.50 -5.61
C TYR A 89 -0.18 4.30 -4.30
N ASP A 90 -0.53 3.24 -3.58
CA ASP A 90 0.11 2.89 -2.31
C ASP A 90 0.24 1.36 -2.18
N VAL A 91 1.28 0.93 -1.48
CA VAL A 91 1.73 -0.46 -1.43
C VAL A 91 2.03 -0.88 0.01
N ALA A 92 1.35 -1.92 0.46
CA ALA A 92 1.65 -2.66 1.68
C ALA A 92 1.83 -4.16 1.40
N GLU A 93 2.20 -4.94 2.42
CA GLU A 93 2.36 -6.38 2.28
C GLU A 93 1.07 -7.03 1.75
N GLY A 94 1.17 -7.66 0.58
CA GLY A 94 0.05 -8.31 -0.10
C GLY A 94 -1.07 -7.38 -0.60
N THR A 95 -0.93 -6.06 -0.47
CA THR A 95 -2.00 -5.10 -0.80
C THR A 95 -1.48 -3.93 -1.63
N VAL A 96 -2.13 -3.67 -2.75
CA VAL A 96 -1.89 -2.51 -3.60
C VAL A 96 -3.24 -1.89 -3.92
N ALA A 97 -3.32 -0.58 -3.72
CA ALA A 97 -4.45 0.22 -4.14
C ALA A 97 -3.96 1.39 -5.00
N TYR A 98 -4.83 1.88 -5.87
CA TYR A 98 -4.54 3.04 -6.69
C TYR A 98 -5.78 3.87 -6.93
N VAL A 99 -5.55 5.13 -7.27
CA VAL A 99 -6.58 6.10 -7.59
C VAL A 99 -6.52 6.46 -9.06
N ARG A 100 -7.69 6.50 -9.69
CA ARG A 100 -7.89 7.01 -11.05
C ARG A 100 -9.18 7.80 -11.08
N ASN A 101 -9.12 9.05 -11.54
CA ASN A 101 -10.28 9.96 -11.58
C ASN A 101 -11.00 10.09 -10.23
N ASN A 102 -10.25 10.12 -9.13
CA ASN A 102 -10.75 10.11 -7.74
C ASN A 102 -11.51 8.84 -7.31
N ASP A 103 -11.46 7.78 -8.11
CA ASP A 103 -12.04 6.48 -7.76
C ASP A 103 -10.94 5.54 -7.27
N LEU A 104 -11.25 4.77 -6.22
CA LEU A 104 -10.32 3.86 -5.58
C LEU A 104 -10.47 2.45 -6.15
N TYR A 105 -9.34 1.85 -6.49
CA TYR A 105 -9.24 0.50 -6.99
C TYR A 105 -8.27 -0.31 -6.13
N VAL A 106 -8.54 -1.60 -5.98
CA VAL A 106 -7.64 -2.56 -5.34
C VAL A 106 -7.24 -3.65 -6.32
N ILE A 107 -6.01 -4.13 -6.23
CA ILE A 107 -5.53 -5.25 -7.04
C ILE A 107 -6.09 -6.55 -6.47
N THR A 108 -6.75 -7.34 -7.33
CA THR A 108 -7.34 -8.63 -6.96
C THR A 108 -6.59 -9.82 -7.54
N ASP A 109 -5.86 -9.62 -8.64
CA ASP A 109 -4.93 -10.59 -9.21
C ASP A 109 -3.67 -9.88 -9.68
N TYR A 110 -2.60 -10.05 -8.90
CA TYR A 110 -1.30 -9.44 -9.17
C TYR A 110 -0.69 -9.97 -10.47
N SER A 111 -0.86 -11.25 -10.76
CA SER A 111 -0.22 -11.91 -11.90
C SER A 111 -0.84 -11.49 -13.24
N ALA A 112 -2.13 -11.16 -13.23
CA ALA A 112 -2.85 -10.63 -14.38
C ALA A 112 -2.93 -9.09 -14.40
N GLY A 113 -2.52 -8.42 -13.31
CA GLY A 113 -2.74 -6.98 -13.14
C GLY A 113 -4.22 -6.60 -13.02
N THR A 114 -5.09 -7.54 -12.63
CA THR A 114 -6.54 -7.28 -12.53
C THR A 114 -6.86 -6.53 -11.25
N SER A 115 -7.70 -5.51 -11.38
CA SER A 115 -8.16 -4.67 -10.27
C SER A 115 -9.69 -4.59 -10.23
N ARG A 116 -10.21 -4.05 -9.12
CA ARG A 116 -11.63 -3.78 -8.93
C ARG A 116 -11.84 -2.43 -8.25
N ALA A 117 -12.82 -1.67 -8.74
CA ALA A 117 -13.27 -0.45 -8.07
C ALA A 117 -13.93 -0.80 -6.74
N VAL A 118 -13.54 -0.11 -5.66
CA VAL A 118 -14.09 -0.30 -4.32
C VAL A 118 -14.80 0.94 -3.79
N ALA A 119 -14.45 2.11 -4.30
CA ALA A 119 -15.06 3.38 -3.91
C ALA A 119 -14.96 4.40 -5.03
N PHE A 120 -15.90 5.35 -5.05
CA PHE A 120 -15.95 6.41 -6.04
C PHE A 120 -15.86 7.77 -5.35
N SER A 121 -15.17 8.72 -5.98
CA SER A 121 -15.01 10.09 -5.46
C SER A 121 -14.48 10.15 -4.02
N ILE A 122 -13.40 9.40 -3.75
CA ILE A 122 -12.75 9.41 -2.45
C ILE A 122 -12.10 10.77 -2.17
N SER A 123 -12.05 11.16 -0.90
CA SER A 123 -11.26 12.30 -0.43
C SER A 123 -9.87 11.89 0.01
N ASP A 124 -9.69 10.64 0.45
CA ASP A 124 -8.44 10.13 1.05
C ASP A 124 -8.45 8.59 1.12
N TYR A 125 -7.27 7.97 1.16
CA TYR A 125 -7.11 6.52 1.37
C TYR A 125 -5.75 6.18 2.00
N LYS A 126 -5.67 5.03 2.66
CA LYS A 126 -4.44 4.43 3.18
C LYS A 126 -4.44 2.92 3.00
N VAL A 127 -3.29 2.37 2.66
CA VAL A 127 -3.11 0.94 2.45
C VAL A 127 -2.32 0.33 3.61
N GLY A 128 -2.84 -0.78 4.15
CA GLY A 128 -2.13 -1.60 5.13
C GLY A 128 -2.13 -3.07 4.73
N PRO A 129 -1.38 -3.92 5.45
CA PRO A 129 -1.38 -5.35 5.18
C PRO A 129 -2.79 -5.96 5.25
N GLY A 130 -3.27 -6.41 4.10
CA GLY A 130 -4.58 -7.07 3.94
C GLY A 130 -5.80 -6.15 4.01
N ALA A 131 -5.63 -4.82 4.00
CA ALA A 131 -6.76 -3.90 3.98
C ALA A 131 -6.45 -2.53 3.38
N VAL A 132 -7.50 -1.87 2.91
CA VAL A 132 -7.47 -0.49 2.47
C VAL A 132 -8.58 0.25 3.19
N ALA A 133 -8.22 1.29 3.94
CA ALA A 133 -9.19 2.22 4.50
C ALA A 133 -9.26 3.45 3.60
N TYR A 134 -10.46 3.98 3.44
CA TYR A 134 -10.68 5.15 2.61
C TYR A 134 -11.79 6.00 3.19
N ARG A 135 -11.80 7.26 2.77
CA ARG A 135 -12.78 8.23 3.22
C ARG A 135 -13.49 8.85 2.03
N ILE A 136 -14.80 8.99 2.18
CA ILE A 136 -15.64 9.84 1.33
C ILE A 136 -16.21 10.90 2.25
N SER A 137 -15.89 12.15 1.98
CA SER A 137 -16.15 13.26 2.91
C SER A 137 -15.53 13.01 4.29
N ASP A 138 -16.35 12.72 5.30
CA ASP A 138 -15.97 12.43 6.70
C ASP A 138 -16.28 10.97 7.10
N THR A 139 -16.79 10.16 6.18
CA THR A 139 -17.16 8.77 6.41
C THR A 139 -15.98 7.87 6.14
N LEU A 140 -15.47 7.21 7.19
CA LEU A 140 -14.43 6.20 7.08
C LEU A 140 -15.04 4.84 6.74
N SER A 141 -14.49 4.21 5.71
CA SER A 141 -14.85 2.87 5.27
C SER A 141 -13.60 2.01 5.10
N LEU A 142 -13.81 0.69 5.11
CA LEU A 142 -12.76 -0.31 5.01
C LEU A 142 -13.11 -1.36 3.97
N VAL A 143 -12.11 -1.80 3.22
CA VAL A 143 -12.16 -3.02 2.41
C VAL A 143 -11.02 -3.95 2.81
N SER A 144 -11.35 -5.21 3.10
CA SER A 144 -10.38 -6.25 3.49
C SER A 144 -10.56 -7.56 2.72
N ASN A 145 -11.72 -7.76 2.08
CA ASN A 145 -11.98 -8.86 1.17
C ASN A 145 -11.99 -8.36 -0.28
N PHE A 146 -10.81 -8.22 -0.88
CA PHE A 146 -10.63 -7.65 -2.21
C PHE A 146 -11.32 -8.46 -3.32
N ALA A 147 -11.38 -9.79 -3.19
CA ALA A 147 -12.06 -10.66 -4.16
C ALA A 147 -13.55 -10.33 -4.29
N LYS A 148 -14.19 -9.90 -3.20
CA LYS A 148 -15.59 -9.47 -3.18
C LYS A 148 -15.77 -7.96 -3.32
N ALA A 149 -14.71 -7.16 -3.11
CA ALA A 149 -14.82 -5.72 -2.90
C ALA A 149 -15.88 -5.37 -1.84
N ALA A 150 -15.99 -6.19 -0.79
CA ALA A 150 -16.94 -5.95 0.28
C ALA A 150 -16.42 -4.81 1.14
N THR A 151 -17.16 -3.71 1.16
CA THR A 151 -16.85 -2.52 1.95
C THR A 151 -17.67 -2.53 3.23
N VAL A 152 -17.06 -2.04 4.30
CA VAL A 152 -17.70 -1.89 5.61
C VAL A 152 -17.51 -0.45 6.05
N GLN A 153 -18.62 0.24 6.34
CA GLN A 153 -18.56 1.56 6.94
C GLN A 153 -18.11 1.41 8.41
N VAL A 154 -17.09 2.16 8.79
CA VAL A 154 -16.51 2.12 10.14
C VAL A 154 -17.11 3.20 11.03
N SER A 155 -17.08 4.45 10.55
CA SER A 155 -17.54 5.59 11.35
C SER A 155 -17.83 6.82 10.50
N LEU A 156 -18.61 7.74 11.05
CA LEU A 156 -18.87 9.08 10.51
C LEU A 156 -18.05 10.11 11.29
N ASP A 157 -17.83 11.28 10.71
CA ASP A 157 -17.11 12.40 11.34
C ASP A 157 -15.66 12.05 11.73
N VAL A 158 -14.95 11.31 10.87
CA VAL A 158 -13.56 10.94 11.11
C VAL A 158 -12.61 12.04 10.65
N ASP A 159 -11.81 12.54 11.60
CA ASP A 159 -10.84 13.62 11.36
C ASP A 159 -9.61 13.08 10.62
N ASP A 160 -9.07 11.95 11.08
CA ASP A 160 -7.91 11.27 10.52
C ASP A 160 -7.95 9.76 10.89
N TYR A 161 -7.11 8.97 10.23
CA TYR A 161 -6.98 7.53 10.48
C TYR A 161 -5.61 7.04 10.04
N GLU A 162 -5.18 5.91 10.59
CA GLU A 162 -4.01 5.15 10.18
C GLU A 162 -4.42 3.68 9.98
N VAL A 163 -3.73 2.98 9.07
CA VAL A 163 -3.97 1.55 8.80
C VAL A 163 -2.69 0.78 9.09
N GLY A 164 -2.80 -0.21 9.98
CA GLY A 164 -1.74 -1.14 10.34
C GLY A 164 -2.03 -2.56 9.88
N ASP A 165 -1.25 -3.52 10.37
CA ASP A 165 -1.53 -4.94 10.14
C ASP A 165 -2.83 -5.33 10.84
N ARG A 166 -3.88 -5.59 10.05
CA ARG A 166 -5.22 -5.97 10.53
C ARG A 166 -5.83 -5.02 11.57
N THR A 167 -5.38 -3.77 11.60
CA THR A 167 -5.87 -2.75 12.52
C THR A 167 -6.10 -1.42 11.81
N VAL A 168 -7.11 -0.68 12.25
CA VAL A 168 -7.31 0.72 11.88
C VAL A 168 -7.46 1.51 13.16
N VAL A 169 -6.66 2.56 13.31
CA VAL A 169 -6.85 3.55 14.37
C VAL A 169 -7.40 4.80 13.72
N TYR A 170 -8.43 5.39 14.30
CA TYR A 170 -8.99 6.62 13.78
C TYR A 170 -9.36 7.57 14.92
N ARG A 171 -9.34 8.86 14.60
CA ARG A 171 -9.73 9.92 15.52
C ARG A 171 -11.05 10.53 15.12
N LYS A 172 -11.91 10.72 16.12
CA LYS A 172 -13.16 11.46 16.02
C LYS A 172 -13.22 12.47 17.15
N GLY A 173 -13.04 13.75 16.84
CA GLY A 173 -12.86 14.80 17.82
C GLY A 173 -11.59 14.55 18.66
N SER A 174 -11.75 14.52 19.98
CA SER A 174 -10.65 14.24 20.91
C SER A 174 -10.52 12.76 21.30
N SER A 175 -11.19 11.85 20.59
CA SER A 175 -11.27 10.44 20.95
C SER A 175 -10.62 9.56 19.89
N LEU A 176 -9.85 8.57 20.34
CA LEU A 176 -9.26 7.54 19.49
C LEU A 176 -10.03 6.23 19.58
N TYR A 177 -10.22 5.62 18.43
CA TYR A 177 -10.91 4.35 18.28
C TYR A 177 -10.01 3.36 17.54
N LEU A 178 -10.15 2.09 17.87
CA LEU A 178 -9.45 0.97 17.25
C LEU A 178 -10.44 0.01 16.62
N VAL A 179 -10.20 -0.36 15.36
CA VAL A 179 -10.86 -1.45 14.64
C VAL A 179 -9.89 -2.61 14.53
N THR A 180 -10.31 -3.80 14.99
CA THR A 180 -9.56 -5.07 14.83
C THR A 180 -10.34 -6.11 14.04
N ASP A 181 -11.66 -5.94 13.90
CA ASP A 181 -12.51 -6.82 13.08
C ASP A 181 -12.97 -6.08 11.82
N PHE A 182 -12.30 -6.39 10.73
CA PHE A 182 -12.52 -5.76 9.43
C PHE A 182 -13.79 -6.24 8.72
N ASN A 183 -14.46 -7.28 9.22
CA ASN A 183 -15.71 -7.77 8.64
C ASN A 183 -16.92 -7.01 9.18
N SER A 184 -16.87 -6.58 10.44
CA SER A 184 -17.96 -5.84 11.08
C SER A 184 -17.72 -4.34 11.09
N GLY A 185 -16.46 -3.89 10.99
CA GLY A 185 -16.10 -2.47 11.15
C GLY A 185 -16.30 -1.98 12.59
N ALA A 186 -16.58 -2.89 13.52
CA ALA A 186 -16.79 -2.58 14.91
C ALA A 186 -15.51 -1.94 15.49
N SER A 187 -15.70 -0.84 16.20
CA SER A 187 -14.61 -0.06 16.78
C SER A 187 -14.77 0.08 18.29
N THR A 188 -13.64 0.12 18.98
CA THR A 188 -13.56 0.29 20.44
C THR A 188 -12.89 1.62 20.76
N LEU A 189 -13.48 2.41 21.66
CA LEU A 189 -12.82 3.60 22.20
C LEU A 189 -11.59 3.17 23.01
N ILE A 190 -10.42 3.69 22.65
CA ILE A 190 -9.14 3.35 23.31
C ILE A 190 -8.55 4.52 24.10
N GLN A 191 -8.86 5.76 23.74
CA GLN A 191 -8.34 6.94 24.44
C GLN A 191 -9.21 8.17 24.21
N THR A 192 -9.22 9.09 25.19
CA THR A 192 -9.86 10.42 25.09
C THR A 192 -8.83 11.53 25.37
N GLY A 193 -9.16 12.77 25.03
CA GLY A 193 -8.27 13.92 25.19
C GLY A 193 -7.07 13.91 24.24
N VAL A 194 -7.20 13.25 23.09
CA VAL A 194 -6.12 13.12 22.09
C VAL A 194 -6.20 14.26 21.08
N SER A 195 -5.10 14.99 20.92
CA SER A 195 -4.90 15.96 19.83
C SER A 195 -4.12 15.39 18.66
N GLU A 196 -3.22 14.44 18.91
CA GLU A 196 -2.35 13.81 17.91
C GLU A 196 -2.05 12.35 18.30
N TYR A 197 -1.86 11.50 17.30
CA TYR A 197 -1.33 10.13 17.47
C TYR A 197 -0.56 9.72 16.22
N GLN A 198 0.23 8.66 16.38
CA GLN A 198 0.93 7.99 15.31
C GLN A 198 0.84 6.49 15.57
N MET A 199 0.46 5.70 14.57
CA MET A 199 0.64 4.26 14.67
C MET A 199 2.12 3.94 14.43
N SER A 200 2.76 3.39 15.45
CA SER A 200 4.07 2.77 15.27
C SER A 200 3.88 1.47 14.50
N ASN A 201 4.00 1.51 13.18
CA ASN A 201 4.19 0.32 12.36
C ASN A 201 5.56 -0.27 12.73
N ARG A 202 5.61 -1.09 13.79
CA ARG A 202 6.74 -1.99 14.01
C ARG A 202 6.65 -3.04 12.90
N GLN A 203 7.32 -2.75 11.79
CA GLN A 203 7.62 -3.70 10.72
C GLN A 203 8.64 -4.73 11.20
#